data_AF-A0A938S1U9-F1
#
_entry.id   AF-A0A938S1U9-F1
#
_cell.length_a   1.000
_cell.length_b   1.000
_cell.length_c   1.000
_cell.angle_alpha   90.00
_cell.angle_beta   90.00
_cell.angle_gamma   90.00
#
_symmetry.space_group_name_H-M   'P 1'
#
loop_
_entity.id
_entity.type
_entity.pdbx_description
1 polymer ?
#
loop_
_entity_poly.entity_id
_entity_poly.type
_entity_poly.pdbx_seq_one_letter_code
_entity_poly.pdbx_strand_id
1 'polypeptide(L)'
;MTCATAAVCCAILPRLTVALLAPALIIALFGRCSVSAAGADAPPWSDAAYGELHAPALDADGFAEPDAAERHQRMDVGTVQTSAQTGLSPPVTFVLPGSARAALVTLTGPAGAHLALSRWQSGGGPLLVVPGWVSGPHAPLLCTQGCTFRQSARPAQQVSLAPNAPLPVQLGGTNEVIVHAFAWDGAAAPKPVAAQVSVTVDVLHAQPLASGRLAVNVCLTGAAGLTAALARRHARLAEAIATVREIFAAVAIDIAVNYLDVPGPQFVVHDTNDAEISALFLSALGAPAGVNVFLVQELTYSDDGHALPMIGLSGGVPGPFGAAGTAQAGVVVALRLDAGQPDRLGVAIAHEIGHFLGLYHSSDPAAPDGTQLHDQLPDTGENDAANLMYWSPQPHSTKITAQQAAILRQSPWVQAN
;
A
#
# COMPACT_ATOMS: atom_id res chain seq x y z
N MET A 1 -63.17 -6.28 -13.58
CA MET A 1 -62.73 -5.31 -12.56
C MET A 1 -63.07 -5.87 -11.20
N THR A 2 -62.11 -6.56 -10.59
CA THR A 2 -62.19 -7.08 -9.22
C THR A 2 -60.75 -7.29 -8.76
N CYS A 3 -60.27 -6.42 -7.89
CA CYS A 3 -59.00 -6.57 -7.17
C CYS A 3 -59.34 -6.99 -5.75
N ALA A 4 -58.82 -8.14 -5.31
CA ALA A 4 -58.85 -8.56 -3.92
C ALA A 4 -57.43 -8.88 -3.46
N THR A 5 -57.05 -8.20 -2.39
CA THR A 5 -55.82 -8.28 -1.60
C THR A 5 -55.61 -9.65 -0.96
N ALA A 6 -54.38 -10.16 -0.96
CA ALA A 6 -53.94 -11.25 -0.11
C ALA A 6 -52.71 -10.82 0.69
N ALA A 7 -52.89 -10.74 2.02
CA ALA A 7 -51.85 -10.65 3.01
C ALA A 7 -51.33 -12.07 3.31
N VAL A 8 -50.02 -12.23 3.48
CA VAL A 8 -49.41 -13.49 3.95
C VAL A 8 -48.59 -13.19 5.20
N CYS A 9 -49.02 -13.83 6.30
CA CYS A 9 -48.32 -13.92 7.58
C CYS A 9 -46.96 -14.60 7.41
N CYS A 10 -45.92 -14.02 8.02
CA CYS A 10 -44.65 -14.71 8.28
C CYS A 10 -44.60 -15.08 9.76
N ALA A 11 -44.52 -16.38 10.04
CA ALA A 11 -44.48 -16.94 11.38
C ALA A 11 -43.05 -16.95 11.94
N ILE A 12 -42.97 -16.66 13.23
CA ILE A 12 -41.80 -16.59 14.11
C ILE A 12 -41.40 -18.02 14.52
N LEU A 13 -40.11 -18.38 14.43
CA LEU A 13 -39.50 -19.45 15.23
C LEU A 13 -38.03 -19.09 15.63
N PRO A 14 -37.52 -19.64 16.76
CA PRO A 14 -36.62 -18.91 17.64
C PRO A 14 -35.13 -19.28 17.55
N ARG A 15 -34.34 -18.37 18.14
CA ARG A 15 -32.90 -18.40 18.38
C ARG A 15 -32.43 -19.69 19.08
N LEU A 16 -31.41 -20.35 18.53
CA LEU A 16 -30.61 -21.36 19.24
C LEU A 16 -29.39 -20.70 19.90
N THR A 17 -29.31 -20.84 21.21
CA THR A 17 -28.20 -20.44 22.08
C THR A 17 -27.11 -21.50 22.00
N VAL A 18 -25.89 -21.14 21.57
CA VAL A 18 -24.71 -22.02 21.68
C VAL A 18 -23.96 -21.65 22.96
N ALA A 19 -23.89 -22.62 23.87
CA ALA A 19 -23.19 -22.52 25.14
C ALA A 19 -21.68 -22.73 24.97
N LEU A 20 -20.92 -21.88 25.66
CA LEU A 20 -19.47 -21.96 25.88
C LEU A 20 -19.12 -23.19 26.73
N LEU A 21 -18.14 -23.99 26.29
CA LEU A 21 -17.38 -24.91 27.12
C LEU A 21 -15.88 -24.70 26.89
N ALA A 22 -15.14 -24.61 27.99
CA ALA A 22 -13.71 -24.33 28.10
C ALA A 22 -12.82 -25.48 27.57
N PRO A 23 -11.55 -25.23 27.19
CA PRO A 23 -10.62 -26.29 26.82
C PRO A 23 -9.86 -26.81 28.04
N ALA A 24 -9.88 -28.14 28.20
CA ALA A 24 -8.96 -28.87 29.06
C ALA A 24 -7.82 -29.48 28.23
N LEU A 25 -6.61 -29.15 28.69
CA LEU A 25 -5.32 -29.81 28.53
C LEU A 25 -5.34 -31.29 28.09
N ILE A 26 -4.73 -31.62 26.95
CA ILE A 26 -4.20 -32.97 26.65
C ILE A 26 -2.80 -32.83 26.04
N ILE A 27 -1.81 -33.33 26.79
CA ILE A 27 -0.46 -33.67 26.37
C ILE A 27 -0.46 -35.16 26.01
N ALA A 28 0.00 -35.54 24.81
CA ALA A 28 0.83 -36.74 24.56
C ALA A 28 1.02 -37.07 23.06
N LEU A 29 2.30 -37.19 22.68
CA LEU A 29 2.95 -38.27 21.92
C LEU A 29 2.42 -38.66 20.53
N PHE A 30 3.14 -38.25 19.49
CA PHE A 30 3.54 -39.08 18.34
C PHE A 30 4.91 -38.52 17.86
N GLY A 31 5.95 -39.26 17.52
CA GLY A 31 6.05 -40.59 16.94
C GLY A 31 7.00 -40.45 15.75
N ARG A 32 8.28 -40.81 15.91
CA ARG A 32 9.31 -40.73 14.86
C ARG A 32 8.94 -41.64 13.69
N CYS A 33 8.92 -41.10 12.47
CA CYS A 33 8.97 -41.89 11.23
C CYS A 33 10.31 -41.68 10.55
N SER A 34 11.11 -42.74 10.54
CA SER A 34 12.31 -42.91 9.71
C SER A 34 11.85 -43.48 8.36
N VAL A 35 12.37 -42.95 7.24
CA VAL A 35 12.22 -43.58 5.92
C VAL A 35 13.61 -43.98 5.44
N SER A 36 13.78 -45.30 5.25
CA SER A 36 14.97 -45.90 4.65
C SER A 36 14.88 -45.89 3.12
N ALA A 37 16.02 -45.71 2.49
CA ALA A 37 16.23 -45.90 1.06
C ALA A 37 16.07 -47.38 0.63
N ALA A 38 15.58 -47.58 -0.58
CA ALA A 38 15.85 -48.77 -1.39
C ALA A 38 15.79 -48.37 -2.87
N GLY A 39 16.87 -48.66 -3.61
CA GLY A 39 16.97 -48.46 -5.05
C GLY A 39 16.42 -49.64 -5.83
N ALA A 40 16.23 -49.42 -7.13
CA ALA A 40 16.20 -50.45 -8.16
C ALA A 40 16.56 -49.84 -9.52
N ASP A 41 17.43 -50.54 -10.24
CA ASP A 41 18.03 -50.20 -11.53
C ASP A 41 17.10 -50.37 -12.75
N ALA A 42 17.36 -49.61 -13.82
CA ALA A 42 17.58 -50.04 -15.23
C ALA A 42 17.31 -48.88 -16.24
N PRO A 43 17.70 -48.97 -17.54
CA PRO A 43 19.05 -49.06 -18.13
C PRO A 43 19.23 -47.96 -19.26
N PRO A 44 20.25 -47.98 -20.15
CA PRO A 44 20.89 -46.77 -20.66
C PRO A 44 20.33 -46.27 -22.00
N TRP A 45 20.25 -44.95 -22.15
CA TRP A 45 20.26 -44.28 -23.44
C TRP A 45 21.25 -43.12 -23.39
N SER A 46 22.36 -43.32 -24.10
CA SER A 46 23.34 -42.32 -24.51
C SER A 46 22.81 -41.59 -25.75
N ASP A 47 22.77 -40.26 -25.72
CA ASP A 47 23.71 -39.43 -26.49
C ASP A 47 23.32 -37.95 -26.52
N ALA A 48 24.36 -37.15 -26.30
CA ALA A 48 24.66 -35.85 -26.90
C ALA A 48 23.95 -34.56 -26.42
N ALA A 49 24.81 -33.69 -25.89
CA ALA A 49 24.83 -32.23 -25.97
C ALA A 49 23.89 -31.44 -25.03
N TYR A 50 24.45 -30.94 -23.93
CA TYR A 50 24.84 -29.53 -23.80
C TYR A 50 25.86 -29.41 -22.65
N GLY A 51 26.94 -28.68 -22.93
CA GLY A 51 28.11 -28.56 -22.05
C GLY A 51 27.79 -27.90 -20.71
N GLU A 52 28.51 -28.37 -19.71
CA GLU A 52 28.59 -27.81 -18.36
C GLU A 52 29.03 -26.34 -18.42
N LEU A 53 28.12 -25.43 -18.05
CA LEU A 53 28.48 -24.13 -17.54
C LEU A 53 28.41 -24.22 -16.02
N HIS A 54 29.60 -24.32 -15.42
CA HIS A 54 29.80 -24.03 -14.01
C HIS A 54 29.15 -22.69 -13.67
N ALA A 55 28.13 -22.72 -12.82
CA ALA A 55 27.68 -21.52 -12.13
C ALA A 55 28.80 -21.08 -11.16
N PRO A 56 29.37 -19.87 -11.29
CA PRO A 56 30.12 -19.33 -10.18
C PRO A 56 29.14 -19.02 -9.05
N ALA A 57 29.58 -19.38 -7.84
CA ALA A 57 28.98 -18.96 -6.59
C ALA A 57 28.79 -17.43 -6.61
N LEU A 58 27.63 -16.98 -6.14
CA LEU A 58 27.41 -15.59 -5.77
C LEU A 58 28.35 -15.29 -4.60
N ASP A 59 29.49 -14.69 -4.93
CA ASP A 59 30.43 -14.19 -3.94
C ASP A 59 29.78 -13.07 -3.14
N ALA A 60 29.97 -13.20 -1.83
CA ALA A 60 29.61 -12.23 -0.82
C ALA A 60 30.60 -11.06 -0.88
N ASP A 61 30.38 -10.13 -1.80
CA ASP A 61 31.08 -8.86 -1.79
C ASP A 61 30.33 -7.89 -0.85
N GLY A 62 30.84 -7.85 0.39
CA GLY A 62 30.58 -6.77 1.31
C GLY A 62 31.16 -5.48 0.75
N PHE A 63 30.30 -4.65 0.17
CA PHE A 63 30.63 -3.29 -0.19
C PHE A 63 30.55 -2.41 1.06
N ALA A 64 31.71 -1.95 1.52
CA ALA A 64 31.79 -0.75 2.32
C ALA A 64 31.66 0.45 1.36
N GLU A 65 30.45 0.97 1.24
CA GLU A 65 30.13 2.22 0.52
C GLU A 65 30.76 3.44 1.22
N PRO A 66 31.11 4.51 0.48
CA PRO A 66 31.55 5.78 1.06
C PRO A 66 30.44 6.37 1.95
N ASP A 67 30.82 7.13 2.98
CA ASP A 67 29.95 7.69 4.02
C ASP A 67 28.67 8.34 3.44
N ALA A 68 27.62 7.51 3.36
CA ALA A 68 26.25 7.84 3.02
C ALA A 68 25.65 8.60 4.21
N ALA A 69 26.16 9.82 4.46
CA ALA A 69 25.56 10.78 5.36
C ALA A 69 24.06 10.86 5.02
N GLU A 70 23.28 10.26 5.91
CA GLU A 70 21.91 9.77 5.76
C GLU A 70 21.06 10.62 4.80
N ARG A 71 20.76 10.09 3.59
CA ARG A 71 19.75 10.68 2.68
C ARG A 71 18.40 10.85 3.38
N HIS A 72 18.18 10.03 4.39
CA HIS A 72 16.99 9.94 5.21
C HIS A 72 17.36 10.08 6.70
N GLN A 73 16.70 10.99 7.42
CA GLN A 73 16.79 11.10 8.86
C GLN A 73 15.41 10.89 9.48
N ARG A 74 15.27 9.94 10.41
CA ARG A 74 14.04 9.78 11.20
C ARG A 74 14.08 10.62 12.47
N MET A 75 13.00 11.35 12.71
CA MET A 75 12.75 12.10 13.94
C MET A 75 11.53 11.53 14.65
N ASP A 76 11.69 11.16 15.92
CA ASP A 76 10.55 10.91 16.81
C ASP A 76 10.09 12.25 17.39
N VAL A 77 8.92 12.72 16.95
CA VAL A 77 8.35 13.99 17.44
C VAL A 77 7.62 13.77 18.77
N GLY A 78 7.29 12.52 19.09
CA GLY A 78 6.61 12.12 20.31
C GLY A 78 5.13 11.80 20.10
N THR A 79 4.40 11.82 21.20
CA THR A 79 3.00 11.39 21.24
C THR A 79 2.09 12.54 21.62
N VAL A 80 0.93 12.64 20.96
CA VAL A 80 -0.09 13.65 21.23
C VAL A 80 -1.45 13.02 21.53
N GLN A 81 -2.24 13.73 22.31
CA GLN A 81 -3.60 13.33 22.64
C GLN A 81 -4.59 14.18 21.85
N THR A 82 -5.51 13.54 21.13
CA THR A 82 -6.63 14.24 20.49
C THR A 82 -7.81 14.41 21.45
N SER A 83 -8.59 15.47 21.25
CA SER A 83 -9.81 15.76 22.02
C SER A 83 -10.96 14.84 21.60
N ALA A 84 -11.78 14.38 22.55
CA ALA A 84 -13.01 13.65 22.24
C ALA A 84 -14.09 14.53 21.59
N GLN A 85 -14.03 15.85 21.78
CA GLN A 85 -15.03 16.79 21.28
C GLN A 85 -14.76 17.19 19.84
N THR A 86 -13.48 17.40 19.49
CA THR A 86 -13.09 17.90 18.17
C THR A 86 -12.30 16.90 17.35
N GLY A 87 -11.72 15.88 17.99
CA GLY A 87 -10.82 14.92 17.35
C GLY A 87 -9.43 15.51 17.09
N LEU A 88 -9.21 16.79 17.41
CA LEU A 88 -7.98 17.50 17.11
C LEU A 88 -6.98 17.42 18.26
N SER A 89 -5.70 17.34 17.93
CA SER A 89 -4.60 17.58 18.88
C SER A 89 -4.35 19.08 19.08
N PRO A 90 -3.64 19.48 20.13
CA PRO A 90 -2.88 20.73 20.12
C PRO A 90 -1.86 20.74 18.96
N PRO A 91 -1.35 21.92 18.55
CA PRO A 91 -0.28 21.99 17.56
C PRO A 91 0.96 21.20 17.99
N VAL A 92 1.56 20.49 17.04
CA VAL A 92 2.79 19.71 17.22
C VAL A 92 3.86 20.33 16.35
N THR A 93 4.99 20.71 16.95
CA THR A 93 6.06 21.40 16.24
C THR A 93 7.31 20.54 16.12
N PHE A 94 7.98 20.61 14.98
CA PHE A 94 9.29 20.01 14.76
C PHE A 94 10.12 20.88 13.82
N VAL A 95 11.45 20.80 13.90
CA VAL A 95 12.35 21.62 13.08
C VAL A 95 12.92 20.76 11.96
N LEU A 96 12.65 21.16 10.72
CA LEU A 96 13.31 20.58 9.55
C LEU A 96 14.55 21.41 9.22
N PRO A 97 15.69 20.78 8.88
CA PRO A 97 16.86 21.53 8.44
C PRO A 97 16.58 22.24 7.11
N GLY A 98 17.30 23.34 6.83
CA GLY A 98 17.20 24.07 5.56
C GLY A 98 17.52 23.23 4.31
N SER A 99 18.21 22.09 4.51
CA SER A 99 18.49 21.10 3.46
C SER A 99 17.30 20.18 3.16
N ALA A 100 16.24 20.17 3.96
CA ALA A 100 15.09 19.31 3.73
C ALA A 100 14.47 19.56 2.34
N ARG A 101 14.23 18.48 1.60
CA ARG A 101 13.63 18.47 0.27
C ARG A 101 12.28 17.77 0.26
N ALA A 102 12.15 16.72 1.06
CA ALA A 102 10.86 16.13 1.41
C ALA A 102 10.78 15.83 2.91
N ALA A 103 9.55 15.66 3.38
CA ALA A 103 9.25 15.07 4.68
C ALA A 103 8.06 14.13 4.54
N LEU A 104 8.16 12.97 5.18
CA LEU A 104 7.02 12.08 5.42
C LEU A 104 6.63 12.20 6.88
N VAL A 105 5.42 12.68 7.15
CA VAL A 105 4.85 12.71 8.50
C VAL A 105 4.00 11.46 8.66
N THR A 106 4.41 10.57 9.56
CA THR A 106 3.67 9.35 9.88
C THR A 106 2.95 9.52 11.21
N LEU A 107 1.65 9.25 11.19
CA LEU A 107 0.79 9.17 12.35
C LEU A 107 0.51 7.70 12.66
N THR A 108 0.63 7.30 13.91
CA THR A 108 0.27 5.95 14.37
C THR A 108 -0.58 6.03 15.62
N GLY A 109 -1.71 5.32 15.64
CA GLY A 109 -2.72 5.36 16.70
C GLY A 109 -3.48 4.04 16.82
N PRO A 110 -4.59 4.01 17.58
CA PRO A 110 -5.32 2.78 17.87
C PRO A 110 -6.13 2.25 16.67
N ALA A 111 -6.35 0.94 16.63
CA ALA A 111 -7.05 0.20 15.56
C ALA A 111 -8.54 0.53 15.32
N GLY A 112 -9.07 1.60 15.94
CA GLY A 112 -10.44 2.08 15.75
C GLY A 112 -10.53 3.56 15.38
N ALA A 113 -9.39 4.23 15.18
CA ALA A 113 -9.34 5.62 14.78
C ALA A 113 -8.80 5.73 13.35
N HIS A 114 -9.48 6.49 12.51
CA HIS A 114 -8.90 7.07 11.32
C HIS A 114 -8.05 8.27 11.72
N LEU A 115 -6.89 8.39 11.09
CA LEU A 115 -5.91 9.44 11.34
C LEU A 115 -5.69 10.26 10.07
N ALA A 116 -5.49 11.56 10.26
CA ALA A 116 -5.10 12.49 9.21
C ALA A 116 -4.39 13.71 9.81
N LEU A 117 -3.58 14.40 9.02
CA LEU A 117 -3.23 15.78 9.35
C LEU A 117 -4.43 16.67 9.01
N SER A 118 -4.97 17.38 9.99
CA SER A 118 -5.96 18.44 9.72
C SER A 118 -5.30 19.74 9.26
N ARG A 119 -4.03 19.94 9.61
CA ARG A 119 -3.23 21.09 9.22
C ARG A 119 -1.76 20.72 9.18
N TRP A 120 -1.04 21.29 8.22
CA TRP A 120 0.41 21.31 8.17
C TRP A 120 0.87 22.65 7.63
N GLN A 121 1.56 23.40 8.48
CA GLN A 121 2.22 24.65 8.16
C GLN A 121 3.72 24.41 8.01
N SER A 122 4.28 24.73 6.84
CA SER A 122 5.74 24.67 6.62
C SER A 122 6.46 25.82 7.32
N GLY A 123 7.74 25.64 7.63
CA GLY A 123 8.58 26.60 8.37
C GLY A 123 8.72 27.97 7.72
N GLY A 124 7.77 28.86 8.01
CA GLY A 124 7.68 30.19 7.40
C GLY A 124 7.12 30.20 5.97
N GLY A 125 6.69 29.05 5.44
CA GLY A 125 6.14 28.89 4.09
C GLY A 125 4.60 28.88 4.04
N PRO A 126 3.98 28.28 3.00
CA PRO A 126 2.53 28.16 2.90
C PRO A 126 1.96 27.04 3.80
N LEU A 127 0.64 27.05 3.98
CA LEU A 127 -0.10 25.87 4.44
C LEU A 127 -0.02 24.79 3.37
N LEU A 128 0.43 23.63 3.80
CA LEU A 128 0.57 22.43 2.99
C LEU A 128 -0.72 21.60 3.01
N VAL A 129 -1.33 21.55 4.19
CA VAL A 129 -2.64 20.96 4.46
C VAL A 129 -3.53 22.02 5.09
N VAL A 130 -4.71 22.23 4.52
CA VAL A 130 -5.65 23.28 4.95
C VAL A 130 -6.65 22.77 6.00
N PRO A 131 -6.94 23.54 7.06
CA PRO A 131 -7.95 23.19 8.06
C PRO A 131 -9.32 22.91 7.47
N GLY A 132 -10.05 21.96 8.08
CA GLY A 132 -11.45 21.66 7.75
C GLY A 132 -11.66 20.73 6.55
N TRP A 133 -10.60 20.31 5.86
CA TRP A 133 -10.74 19.45 4.68
C TRP A 133 -11.41 18.10 4.95
N VAL A 134 -11.27 17.58 6.16
CA VAL A 134 -11.89 16.34 6.68
C VAL A 134 -13.43 16.42 6.79
N SER A 135 -14.03 17.56 6.46
CA SER A 135 -15.48 17.76 6.36
C SER A 135 -15.91 18.23 4.97
N GLY A 136 -15.00 18.20 3.98
CA GLY A 136 -15.27 18.56 2.59
C GLY A 136 -16.02 17.47 1.80
N PRO A 137 -16.36 17.74 0.52
CA PRO A 137 -17.20 16.85 -0.28
C PRO A 137 -16.59 15.48 -0.61
N HIS A 138 -15.27 15.35 -0.57
CA HIS A 138 -14.54 14.09 -0.78
C HIS A 138 -13.89 13.58 0.51
N ALA A 139 -14.27 14.17 1.63
CA ALA A 139 -13.75 13.82 2.92
C ALA A 139 -14.44 12.58 3.50
N PRO A 140 -13.75 11.82 4.37
CA PRO A 140 -12.35 11.99 4.76
C PRO A 140 -11.36 11.27 3.81
N LEU A 141 -11.84 10.70 2.70
CA LEU A 141 -11.05 9.89 1.77
C LEU A 141 -9.90 10.68 1.14
N LEU A 142 -10.14 11.93 0.76
CA LEU A 142 -9.16 12.70 0.02
C LEU A 142 -9.26 14.19 0.28
N CYS A 143 -8.11 14.81 0.58
CA CYS A 143 -8.03 16.26 0.62
C CYS A 143 -7.88 16.84 -0.80
N THR A 144 -8.97 17.39 -1.34
CA THR A 144 -8.99 17.93 -2.71
C THR A 144 -9.17 19.45 -2.75
N GLN A 145 -9.93 20.02 -1.81
CA GLN A 145 -10.22 21.45 -1.80
C GLN A 145 -9.17 22.23 -1.00
N GLY A 146 -8.39 23.05 -1.70
CA GLY A 146 -7.41 23.96 -1.10
C GLY A 146 -6.16 23.29 -0.50
N CYS A 147 -6.12 21.97 -0.40
CA CYS A 147 -4.90 21.25 -0.10
C CYS A 147 -3.94 21.40 -1.27
N THR A 148 -2.80 22.02 -1.02
CA THR A 148 -1.70 22.06 -1.99
C THR A 148 -1.09 20.67 -2.20
N PHE A 149 -1.20 19.82 -1.18
CA PHE A 149 -0.76 18.43 -1.21
C PHE A 149 -1.91 17.50 -0.87
N ARG A 150 -2.17 16.57 -1.78
CA ARG A 150 -3.15 15.51 -1.57
C ARG A 150 -2.72 14.63 -0.39
N GLN A 151 -3.67 14.29 0.45
CA GLN A 151 -3.52 13.30 1.51
C GLN A 151 -4.86 12.57 1.70
N SER A 152 -4.78 11.33 2.16
CA SER A 152 -5.94 10.53 2.54
C SER A 152 -5.90 10.26 4.04
N ALA A 153 -7.05 10.33 4.71
CA ALA A 153 -7.15 9.79 6.06
C ALA A 153 -7.12 8.26 6.00
N ARG A 154 -6.57 7.63 7.05
CA ARG A 154 -6.34 6.19 7.04
C ARG A 154 -6.50 5.57 8.43
N PRO A 155 -6.98 4.31 8.52
CA PRO A 155 -7.22 3.62 9.79
C PRO A 155 -5.91 3.27 10.49
N ALA A 156 -5.80 3.61 11.78
CA ALA A 156 -4.70 3.30 12.70
C ALA A 156 -3.31 3.88 12.37
N GLN A 157 -3.00 4.10 11.10
CA GLN A 157 -1.76 4.71 10.64
C GLN A 157 -2.08 5.68 9.50
N GLN A 158 -1.29 6.72 9.28
CA GLN A 158 -1.45 7.59 8.11
C GLN A 158 -0.10 8.21 7.77
N VAL A 159 0.19 8.39 6.49
CA VAL A 159 1.44 9.00 6.04
C VAL A 159 1.12 10.15 5.10
N SER A 160 1.70 11.32 5.38
CA SER A 160 1.61 12.51 4.54
C SER A 160 2.98 12.82 3.96
N LEU A 161 3.08 12.92 2.63
CA LEU A 161 4.30 13.33 1.93
C LEU A 161 4.19 14.79 1.51
N ALA A 162 5.21 15.58 1.82
CA ALA A 162 5.38 16.92 1.25
C ALA A 162 6.81 17.13 0.74
N PRO A 163 7.00 17.78 -0.43
CA PRO A 163 5.96 18.04 -1.42
C PRO A 163 5.53 16.74 -2.14
N ASN A 164 4.26 16.62 -2.49
CA ASN A 164 3.78 15.64 -3.48
C ASN A 164 3.11 16.31 -4.69
N ALA A 165 3.44 17.59 -4.90
CA ALA A 165 3.10 18.41 -6.05
C ALA A 165 4.32 19.30 -6.38
N PRO A 166 4.53 19.73 -7.64
CA PRO A 166 5.78 20.36 -8.11
C PRO A 166 6.03 21.79 -7.60
N LEU A 167 5.34 22.25 -6.56
CA LEU A 167 5.53 23.60 -6.06
C LEU A 167 6.87 23.72 -5.30
N PRO A 168 7.61 24.83 -5.48
CA PRO A 168 8.76 25.12 -4.64
C PRO A 168 8.27 25.35 -3.21
N VAL A 169 8.40 24.32 -2.36
CA VAL A 169 8.03 24.39 -0.95
C VAL A 169 9.29 24.42 -0.11
N GLN A 170 9.49 25.53 0.58
CA GLN A 170 10.48 25.63 1.63
C GLN A 170 9.98 24.86 2.86
N LEU A 171 10.52 23.66 3.06
CA LEU A 171 10.20 22.83 4.23
C LEU A 171 11.04 23.19 5.45
N GLY A 172 12.25 23.72 5.26
CA GLY A 172 13.17 24.04 6.34
C GLY A 172 12.61 25.07 7.33
N GLY A 173 12.92 24.91 8.62
CA GLY A 173 12.41 25.72 9.72
C GLY A 173 11.43 24.98 10.62
N THR A 174 10.77 25.72 11.50
CA THR A 174 9.78 25.18 12.45
C THR A 174 8.48 24.86 11.73
N ASN A 175 8.23 23.58 11.53
CA ASN A 175 6.97 23.07 10.99
C ASN A 175 5.99 22.86 12.12
N GLU A 176 4.71 23.04 11.82
CA GLU A 176 3.62 22.83 12.76
C GLU A 176 2.53 21.98 12.11
N VAL A 177 2.11 20.92 12.80
CA VAL A 177 1.02 20.04 12.35
C VAL A 177 -0.08 19.93 13.41
N ILE A 178 -1.30 19.67 12.97
CA ILE A 178 -2.43 19.34 13.84
C ILE A 178 -2.99 17.98 13.42
N VAL A 179 -2.97 17.02 14.32
CA VAL A 179 -3.50 15.68 14.11
C VAL A 179 -5.02 15.69 14.29
N HIS A 180 -5.73 14.96 13.44
CA HIS A 180 -7.15 14.65 13.59
C HIS A 180 -7.36 13.15 13.69
N ALA A 181 -8.02 12.71 14.76
CA ALA A 181 -8.50 11.36 14.94
C ALA A 181 -10.03 11.32 14.97
N PHE A 182 -10.62 10.43 14.20
CA PHE A 182 -12.07 10.25 14.13
C PHE A 182 -12.44 8.79 13.85
N ALA A 183 -13.67 8.41 14.17
CA ALA A 183 -14.30 7.17 13.72
C ALA A 183 -15.13 7.46 12.47
N TRP A 184 -15.07 6.56 11.50
CA TRP A 184 -15.81 6.66 10.25
C TRP A 184 -16.20 5.26 9.76
N ASP A 185 -17.44 5.13 9.31
CA ASP A 185 -18.06 3.88 8.86
C ASP A 185 -18.32 3.88 7.34
N GLY A 186 -17.81 4.87 6.61
CA GLY A 186 -18.02 5.01 5.18
C GLY A 186 -19.27 5.81 4.80
N ALA A 187 -20.29 5.87 5.67
CA ALA A 187 -21.61 6.40 5.33
C ALA A 187 -21.95 7.71 6.04
N ALA A 188 -21.52 7.87 7.29
CA ALA A 188 -21.83 9.05 8.10
C ALA A 188 -20.70 10.09 8.08
N ALA A 189 -21.01 11.30 8.54
CA ALA A 189 -19.97 12.29 8.83
C ALA A 189 -18.97 11.73 9.87
N PRO A 190 -17.65 11.96 9.68
CA PRO A 190 -16.63 11.57 10.64
C PRO A 190 -16.95 12.02 12.06
N LYS A 191 -16.86 11.09 13.03
CA LYS A 191 -17.10 11.37 14.45
C LYS A 191 -15.78 11.55 15.18
N PRO A 192 -15.49 12.73 15.77
CA PRO A 192 -14.33 12.94 16.63
C PRO A 192 -14.09 11.81 17.64
N VAL A 193 -12.83 11.39 17.79
CA VAL A 193 -12.43 10.46 18.87
C VAL A 193 -11.19 10.98 19.59
N ALA A 194 -11.14 10.73 20.90
CA ALA A 194 -9.91 10.87 21.66
C ALA A 194 -9.00 9.66 21.39
N ALA A 195 -7.79 9.93 20.95
CA ALA A 195 -6.77 8.93 20.64
C ALA A 195 -5.40 9.45 21.07
N GLN A 196 -4.58 8.53 21.54
CA GLN A 196 -3.15 8.76 21.70
C GLN A 196 -2.49 8.44 20.35
N VAL A 197 -1.79 9.41 19.75
CA VAL A 197 -1.20 9.30 18.42
C VAL A 197 0.30 9.62 18.49
N SER A 198 1.12 8.69 18.04
CA SER A 198 2.56 8.92 17.84
C SER A 198 2.80 9.60 16.50
N VAL A 199 3.69 10.59 16.49
CA VAL A 199 4.07 11.37 15.32
C VAL A 199 5.56 11.14 15.06
N THR A 200 5.87 10.62 13.88
CA THR A 200 7.26 10.50 13.41
C THR A 200 7.42 11.24 12.10
N VAL A 201 8.63 11.75 11.86
CA VAL A 201 8.95 12.48 10.63
C VAL A 201 10.20 11.89 10.02
N ASP A 202 10.08 11.44 8.78
CA ASP A 202 11.20 11.00 7.96
C ASP A 202 11.59 12.14 7.02
N VAL A 203 12.77 12.73 7.23
CA VAL A 203 13.29 13.86 6.47
C VAL A 203 14.17 13.35 5.35
N LEU A 204 13.98 13.90 4.15
CA LEU A 204 14.80 13.60 2.98
C LEU A 204 15.63 14.83 2.62
N HIS A 205 16.95 14.71 2.72
CA HIS A 205 17.90 15.82 2.55
C HIS A 205 18.45 15.93 1.13
N ALA A 206 18.44 14.84 0.36
CA ALA A 206 18.98 14.79 -0.99
C ALA A 206 17.98 15.36 -2.01
N GLN A 207 18.51 15.88 -3.11
CA GLN A 207 17.71 16.07 -4.33
C GLN A 207 17.05 14.75 -4.75
N PRO A 208 15.92 14.78 -5.48
CA PRO A 208 15.39 13.58 -6.11
C PRO A 208 16.52 12.87 -6.86
N LEU A 209 16.61 11.55 -6.66
CA LEU A 209 17.66 10.79 -7.31
C LEU A 209 17.54 10.93 -8.83
N ALA A 210 18.68 10.96 -9.54
CA ALA A 210 18.65 10.86 -11.00
C ALA A 210 18.19 9.45 -11.43
N SER A 211 18.66 8.44 -10.70
CA SER A 211 18.27 7.04 -10.82
C SER A 211 18.34 6.38 -9.44
N GLY A 212 17.66 5.26 -9.25
CA GLY A 212 17.77 4.51 -8.00
C GLY A 212 17.25 3.10 -8.10
N ARG A 213 17.29 2.39 -6.98
CA ARG A 213 16.85 1.00 -6.86
C ARG A 213 15.71 0.87 -5.87
N LEU A 214 14.68 0.12 -6.23
CA LEU A 214 13.57 -0.20 -5.34
C LEU A 214 13.55 -1.71 -5.08
N ALA A 215 13.67 -2.08 -3.80
CA ALA A 215 13.44 -3.45 -3.36
C ALA A 215 11.94 -3.72 -3.25
N VAL A 216 11.49 -4.79 -3.90
CA VAL A 216 10.10 -5.25 -3.91
C VAL A 216 10.06 -6.69 -3.42
N ASN A 217 9.28 -6.94 -2.38
CA ASN A 217 9.01 -8.28 -1.87
C ASN A 217 7.66 -8.74 -2.43
N VAL A 218 7.69 -9.69 -3.36
CA VAL A 218 6.47 -10.35 -3.86
C VAL A 218 6.07 -11.41 -2.85
N CYS A 219 5.07 -11.08 -2.05
CA CYS A 219 4.48 -11.86 -0.97
C CYS A 219 3.41 -12.81 -1.52
N LEU A 220 3.69 -14.11 -1.49
CA LEU A 220 2.89 -15.17 -2.08
C LEU A 220 2.06 -15.84 -1.00
N THR A 221 0.75 -15.75 -1.14
CA THR A 221 -0.24 -16.24 -0.17
C THR A 221 -0.65 -17.70 -0.39
N GLY A 222 -0.02 -18.40 -1.34
CA GLY A 222 -0.49 -19.69 -1.85
C GLY A 222 -1.61 -19.59 -2.89
N ALA A 223 -2.10 -18.38 -3.20
CA ALA A 223 -3.12 -18.15 -4.24
C ALA A 223 -2.66 -18.70 -5.60
N ALA A 224 -3.58 -19.31 -6.34
CA ALA A 224 -3.31 -20.06 -7.57
C ALA A 224 -2.19 -21.13 -7.46
N GLY A 225 -1.88 -21.60 -6.24
CA GLY A 225 -0.78 -22.54 -5.99
C GLY A 225 0.62 -21.91 -6.11
N LEU A 226 0.72 -20.57 -6.15
CA LEU A 226 1.99 -19.87 -6.20
C LEU A 226 2.72 -19.96 -4.86
N THR A 227 3.99 -20.32 -4.93
CA THR A 227 4.94 -20.28 -3.81
C THR A 227 6.24 -19.65 -4.29
N ALA A 228 7.10 -19.22 -3.36
CA ALA A 228 8.39 -18.60 -3.70
C ALA A 228 9.25 -19.51 -4.57
N ALA A 229 9.18 -20.83 -4.34
CA ALA A 229 9.88 -21.85 -5.11
C ALA A 229 9.35 -22.01 -6.56
N LEU A 230 8.10 -21.64 -6.82
CA LEU A 230 7.46 -21.74 -8.13
C LEU A 230 7.42 -20.40 -8.87
N ALA A 231 7.46 -19.28 -8.15
CA ALA A 231 7.23 -17.93 -8.67
C ALA A 231 8.09 -17.58 -9.90
N ARG A 232 9.40 -17.88 -9.85
CA ARG A 232 10.33 -17.59 -10.96
C ARG A 232 10.03 -18.37 -12.24
N ARG A 233 9.31 -19.49 -12.14
CA ARG A 233 8.94 -20.35 -13.28
C ARG A 233 7.51 -20.13 -13.74
N HIS A 234 6.73 -19.34 -13.02
CA HIS A 234 5.35 -19.07 -13.37
C HIS A 234 5.29 -18.00 -14.47
N ALA A 235 4.98 -18.42 -15.70
CA ALA A 235 5.06 -17.57 -16.90
C ALA A 235 4.37 -16.22 -16.74
N ARG A 236 3.10 -16.23 -16.33
CA ARG A 236 2.31 -15.01 -16.11
C ARG A 236 2.92 -14.06 -15.07
N LEU A 237 3.52 -14.60 -14.01
CA LEU A 237 4.15 -13.77 -12.97
C LEU A 237 5.50 -13.22 -13.46
N ALA A 238 6.26 -14.02 -14.21
CA ALA A 238 7.49 -13.56 -14.83
C ALA A 238 7.22 -12.41 -15.82
N GLU A 239 6.17 -12.52 -16.64
CA GLU A 239 5.71 -11.44 -17.54
C GLU A 239 5.28 -10.21 -16.75
N ALA A 240 4.46 -10.36 -15.71
CA ALA A 240 4.03 -9.24 -14.88
C ALA A 240 5.22 -8.50 -14.24
N ILE A 241 6.21 -9.22 -13.71
CA ILE A 241 7.43 -8.61 -13.14
C ILE A 241 8.30 -7.95 -14.21
N ALA A 242 8.34 -8.49 -15.43
CA ALA A 242 9.03 -7.84 -16.55
C ALA A 242 8.35 -6.52 -16.90
N THR A 243 7.02 -6.47 -16.97
CA THR A 243 6.26 -5.22 -17.17
C THR A 243 6.53 -4.20 -16.06
N VAL A 244 6.53 -4.61 -14.78
CA VAL A 244 6.88 -3.71 -13.66
C VAL A 244 8.28 -3.12 -13.84
N ARG A 245 9.26 -3.97 -14.19
CA ARG A 245 10.64 -3.51 -14.46
C ARG A 245 10.70 -2.51 -15.62
N GLU A 246 10.00 -2.78 -16.72
CA GLU A 246 9.96 -1.90 -17.88
C GLU A 246 9.39 -0.52 -17.54
N ILE A 247 8.25 -0.49 -16.84
CA ILE A 247 7.58 0.75 -16.43
C ILE A 247 8.48 1.59 -15.53
N PHE A 248 9.10 0.99 -14.51
CA PHE A 248 9.97 1.73 -13.58
C PHE A 248 11.34 2.08 -14.18
N ALA A 249 11.87 1.27 -15.11
CA ALA A 249 13.09 1.60 -15.83
C ALA A 249 12.92 2.87 -16.70
N ALA A 250 11.71 3.13 -17.23
CA ALA A 250 11.41 4.36 -17.98
C ALA A 250 11.58 5.63 -17.14
N VAL A 251 11.56 5.51 -15.80
CA VAL A 251 11.83 6.61 -14.85
C VAL A 251 13.11 6.39 -14.05
N ALA A 252 14.03 5.58 -14.58
CA ALA A 252 15.33 5.28 -14.00
C ALA A 252 15.27 4.68 -12.58
N ILE A 253 14.26 3.84 -12.32
CA ILE A 253 14.16 3.05 -11.08
C ILE A 253 14.36 1.57 -11.41
N ASP A 254 15.43 0.98 -10.89
CA ASP A 254 15.73 -0.45 -11.02
C ASP A 254 14.95 -1.27 -9.98
N ILE A 255 14.15 -2.23 -10.44
CA ILE A 255 13.32 -3.08 -9.56
C ILE A 255 14.07 -4.37 -9.18
N ALA A 256 14.39 -4.51 -7.90
CA ALA A 256 14.95 -5.72 -7.31
C ALA A 256 13.86 -6.54 -6.60
N VAL A 257 13.66 -7.78 -7.04
CA VAL A 257 12.54 -8.62 -6.59
C VAL A 257 13.03 -9.73 -5.67
N ASN A 258 12.41 -9.83 -4.51
CA ASN A 258 12.43 -11.00 -3.63
C ASN A 258 11.08 -11.70 -3.71
N TYR A 259 11.05 -13.03 -3.63
CA TYR A 259 9.82 -13.79 -3.50
C TYR A 259 9.75 -14.38 -2.10
N LEU A 260 8.65 -14.16 -1.40
CA LEU A 260 8.45 -14.60 -0.02
C LEU A 260 7.16 -15.39 0.06
N ASP A 261 7.19 -16.55 0.71
CA ASP A 261 5.96 -17.23 1.12
C ASP A 261 5.44 -16.56 2.39
N VAL A 262 4.17 -16.20 2.38
CA VAL A 262 3.48 -15.63 3.54
C VAL A 262 2.56 -16.69 4.13
N PRO A 263 2.71 -17.01 5.43
CA PRO A 263 1.90 -18.04 6.06
C PRO A 263 0.43 -17.62 6.13
N GLY A 264 -0.45 -18.52 5.73
CA GLY A 264 -1.90 -18.33 5.76
C GLY A 264 -2.58 -19.17 4.68
N PRO A 265 -3.90 -19.40 4.77
CA PRO A 265 -4.64 -19.95 3.64
C PRO A 265 -4.53 -19.00 2.44
N GLN A 266 -4.87 -19.48 1.25
CA GLN A 266 -4.98 -18.66 0.04
C GLN A 266 -5.86 -17.44 0.38
N PHE A 267 -5.24 -16.30 0.66
CA PHE A 267 -6.00 -15.14 1.11
C PHE A 267 -6.95 -14.79 -0.03
N VAL A 268 -8.25 -14.87 0.25
CA VAL A 268 -9.31 -14.41 -0.63
C VAL A 268 -9.94 -13.25 0.11
N VAL A 269 -9.60 -12.04 -0.29
CA VAL A 269 -10.10 -10.83 0.37
C VAL A 269 -11.43 -10.50 -0.28
N HIS A 270 -12.52 -10.88 0.38
CA HIS A 270 -13.88 -10.70 -0.16
C HIS A 270 -14.45 -9.32 0.17
N ASP A 271 -13.81 -8.59 1.07
CA ASP A 271 -14.23 -7.26 1.45
C ASP A 271 -12.98 -6.49 1.84
N THR A 272 -12.73 -5.33 1.22
CA THR A 272 -11.60 -4.47 1.60
C THR A 272 -11.85 -3.76 2.93
N ASN A 273 -12.57 -4.40 3.86
CA ASN A 273 -12.59 -3.92 5.22
C ASN A 273 -11.16 -3.90 5.75
N ASP A 274 -10.88 -2.89 6.56
CA ASP A 274 -9.52 -2.58 6.98
C ASP A 274 -8.89 -3.74 7.76
N ALA A 275 -9.68 -4.62 8.39
CA ALA A 275 -9.17 -5.69 9.23
C ALA A 275 -8.50 -6.82 8.43
N GLU A 276 -9.11 -7.31 7.35
CA GLU A 276 -8.52 -8.40 6.53
C GLU A 276 -7.25 -7.93 5.82
N ILE A 277 -7.29 -6.74 5.22
CA ILE A 277 -6.13 -6.12 4.56
C ILE A 277 -5.02 -5.83 5.58
N SER A 278 -5.36 -5.29 6.75
CA SER A 278 -4.37 -5.06 7.81
C SER A 278 -3.73 -6.37 8.26
N ALA A 279 -4.52 -7.43 8.48
CA ALA A 279 -3.99 -8.73 8.87
C ALA A 279 -3.05 -9.31 7.80
N LEU A 280 -3.37 -9.13 6.52
CA LEU A 280 -2.50 -9.49 5.42
C LEU A 280 -1.18 -8.69 5.46
N PHE A 281 -1.19 -7.38 5.62
CA PHE A 281 0.05 -6.61 5.70
C PHE A 281 0.89 -6.94 6.95
N LEU A 282 0.24 -7.19 8.08
CA LEU A 282 0.89 -7.65 9.32
C LEU A 282 1.58 -9.02 9.15
N SER A 283 1.10 -9.88 8.24
CA SER A 283 1.70 -11.20 8.00
C SER A 283 3.09 -11.16 7.35
N ALA A 284 3.50 -10.01 6.80
CA ALA A 284 4.88 -9.78 6.34
C ALA A 284 5.78 -9.17 7.43
N LEU A 285 5.40 -9.26 8.70
CA LEU A 285 6.28 -8.86 9.80
C LEU A 285 7.60 -9.65 9.71
N GLY A 286 8.72 -8.93 9.67
CA GLY A 286 10.06 -9.51 9.50
C GLY A 286 10.48 -9.77 8.06
N ALA A 287 9.67 -9.40 7.06
CA ALA A 287 10.12 -9.38 5.67
C ALA A 287 11.34 -8.44 5.50
N PRO A 288 12.22 -8.70 4.51
CA PRO A 288 13.31 -7.80 4.16
C PRO A 288 12.82 -6.37 3.88
N ALA A 289 13.68 -5.39 4.06
CA ALA A 289 13.35 -4.01 3.70
C ALA A 289 12.97 -3.90 2.21
N GLY A 290 11.77 -3.39 1.95
CA GLY A 290 11.24 -3.21 0.60
C GLY A 290 9.72 -3.01 0.62
N VAL A 291 9.16 -2.70 -0.54
CA VAL A 291 7.71 -2.62 -0.73
C VAL A 291 7.15 -4.04 -0.81
N ASN A 292 6.23 -4.39 0.09
CA ASN A 292 5.57 -5.69 0.09
C ASN A 292 4.39 -5.69 -0.88
N VAL A 293 4.39 -6.59 -1.85
CA VAL A 293 3.34 -6.80 -2.86
C VAL A 293 2.70 -8.15 -2.61
N PHE A 294 1.51 -8.16 -2.03
CA PHE A 294 0.75 -9.37 -1.73
C PHE A 294 -0.09 -9.79 -2.93
N LEU A 295 0.14 -11.00 -3.42
CA LEU A 295 -0.70 -11.59 -4.46
C LEU A 295 -1.78 -12.44 -3.81
N VAL A 296 -3.04 -12.06 -4.02
CA VAL A 296 -4.23 -12.73 -3.48
C VAL A 296 -5.06 -13.35 -4.59
N GLN A 297 -5.95 -14.29 -4.25
CA GLN A 297 -6.77 -14.94 -5.27
C GLN A 297 -7.78 -13.96 -5.89
N GLU A 298 -8.44 -13.19 -5.04
CA GLU A 298 -9.49 -12.24 -5.38
C GLU A 298 -9.47 -11.09 -4.36
N LEU A 299 -9.87 -9.91 -4.83
CA LEU A 299 -10.08 -8.71 -4.05
C LEU A 299 -11.44 -8.14 -4.46
N THR A 300 -12.33 -7.91 -3.51
CA THR A 300 -13.61 -7.25 -3.77
C THR A 300 -13.87 -6.15 -2.75
N TYR A 301 -14.55 -5.08 -3.19
CA TYR A 301 -15.07 -4.03 -2.32
C TYR A 301 -16.59 -4.07 -2.28
N SER A 302 -17.15 -3.82 -1.12
CA SER A 302 -18.59 -3.80 -0.89
C SER A 302 -19.18 -2.41 -1.17
N ASP A 303 -20.01 -2.30 -2.19
CA ASP A 303 -20.80 -1.10 -2.50
C ASP A 303 -22.30 -1.42 -2.42
N ASP A 304 -23.03 -0.80 -1.50
CA ASP A 304 -24.46 -1.06 -1.25
C ASP A 304 -24.85 -2.56 -1.09
N GLY A 305 -23.94 -3.36 -0.52
CA GLY A 305 -24.14 -4.80 -0.33
C GLY A 305 -23.84 -5.65 -1.58
N HIS A 306 -23.29 -5.03 -2.63
CA HIS A 306 -22.76 -5.70 -3.81
C HIS A 306 -21.23 -5.79 -3.73
N ALA A 307 -20.68 -6.98 -3.88
CA ALA A 307 -19.23 -7.18 -4.02
C ALA A 307 -18.80 -6.85 -5.45
N LEU A 308 -18.01 -5.79 -5.61
CA LEU A 308 -17.42 -5.39 -6.89
C LEU A 308 -15.95 -5.83 -6.95
N PRO A 309 -15.49 -6.44 -8.04
CA PRO A 309 -14.11 -6.87 -8.18
C PRO A 309 -13.15 -5.68 -8.20
N MET A 310 -12.08 -5.78 -7.44
CA MET A 310 -10.94 -4.86 -7.45
C MET A 310 -9.70 -5.58 -7.93
N ILE A 311 -8.82 -4.83 -8.60
CA ILE A 311 -7.59 -5.39 -9.17
C ILE A 311 -6.44 -5.24 -8.18
N GLY A 312 -6.41 -4.14 -7.42
CA GLY A 312 -5.38 -3.87 -6.43
C GLY A 312 -5.79 -2.81 -5.43
N LEU A 313 -5.00 -2.69 -4.38
CA LEU A 313 -5.13 -1.69 -3.33
C LEU A 313 -3.77 -1.45 -2.65
N SER A 314 -3.36 -0.19 -2.55
CA SER A 314 -2.27 0.24 -1.68
C SER A 314 -2.76 0.52 -0.25
N GLY A 315 -2.05 0.00 0.75
CA GLY A 315 -2.35 0.22 2.17
C GLY A 315 -2.24 1.69 2.60
N GLY A 316 -1.42 2.47 1.92
CA GLY A 316 -1.29 3.92 2.12
C GLY A 316 -0.88 4.65 0.85
N VAL A 317 -1.13 5.96 0.80
CA VAL A 317 -0.71 6.84 -0.31
C VAL A 317 -0.03 8.09 0.28
N PRO A 318 1.30 8.05 0.54
CA PRO A 318 2.20 6.90 0.42
C PRO A 318 2.04 5.88 1.57
N GLY A 319 2.74 4.76 1.44
CA GLY A 319 2.92 3.78 2.51
C GLY A 319 3.99 4.18 3.54
N PRO A 320 3.94 3.61 4.76
CA PRO A 320 4.83 3.99 5.86
C PRO A 320 6.26 3.48 5.64
N PHE A 321 7.23 4.38 5.59
CA PHE A 321 8.63 4.02 5.34
C PHE A 321 9.24 3.17 6.46
N GLY A 322 9.95 2.10 6.10
CA GLY A 322 10.71 1.28 7.04
C GLY A 322 9.86 0.56 8.10
N ALA A 323 8.55 0.47 7.89
CA ALA A 323 7.60 -0.09 8.85
C ALA A 323 6.94 -1.36 8.32
N ALA A 324 7.73 -2.36 7.89
CA ALA A 324 7.17 -3.65 7.50
C ALA A 324 6.34 -4.26 8.64
N GLY A 325 5.22 -4.92 8.30
CA GLY A 325 4.33 -5.50 9.29
C GLY A 325 3.55 -4.47 10.10
N THR A 326 3.12 -3.36 9.49
CA THR A 326 2.02 -2.52 10.00
C THR A 326 0.77 -2.71 9.17
N ALA A 327 -0.36 -2.20 9.68
CA ALA A 327 -1.68 -2.22 9.03
C ALA A 327 -1.73 -1.56 7.64
N GLN A 328 -0.66 -0.90 7.18
CA GLN A 328 -0.59 -0.20 5.89
C GLN A 328 0.69 -0.49 5.09
N ALA A 329 1.51 -1.43 5.56
CA ALA A 329 2.85 -1.68 5.02
C ALA A 329 2.88 -2.65 3.83
N GLY A 330 2.03 -2.40 2.84
CA GLY A 330 2.08 -3.12 1.58
C GLY A 330 1.07 -2.66 0.55
N VAL A 331 1.08 -3.37 -0.57
CA VAL A 331 0.07 -3.32 -1.62
C VAL A 331 -0.47 -4.72 -1.82
N VAL A 332 -1.76 -4.85 -2.15
CA VAL A 332 -2.39 -6.12 -2.49
C VAL A 332 -2.85 -6.08 -3.94
N VAL A 333 -2.69 -7.18 -4.67
CA VAL A 333 -3.11 -7.30 -6.07
C VAL A 333 -3.77 -8.65 -6.29
N ALA A 334 -4.95 -8.64 -6.92
CA ALA A 334 -5.70 -9.84 -7.24
C ALA A 334 -5.12 -10.56 -8.46
N LEU A 335 -4.97 -11.88 -8.36
CA LEU A 335 -4.57 -12.73 -9.47
C LEU A 335 -5.74 -12.97 -10.42
N ARG A 336 -6.96 -13.14 -9.92
CA ARG A 336 -8.13 -13.38 -10.76
C ARG A 336 -8.57 -12.09 -11.45
N LEU A 337 -8.74 -12.17 -12.76
CA LEU A 337 -9.38 -11.16 -13.59
C LEU A 337 -10.71 -11.74 -14.10
N ASP A 338 -11.66 -10.87 -14.44
CA ASP A 338 -12.92 -11.32 -15.05
C ASP A 338 -12.65 -11.97 -16.42
N ALA A 339 -13.47 -12.95 -16.78
CA ALA A 339 -13.34 -13.67 -18.03
C ALA A 339 -13.41 -12.71 -19.23
N GLY A 340 -12.45 -12.83 -20.16
CA GLY A 340 -12.36 -12.00 -21.36
C GLY A 340 -11.64 -10.66 -21.18
N GLN A 341 -11.21 -10.31 -19.96
CA GLN A 341 -10.34 -9.16 -19.77
C GLN A 341 -8.89 -9.49 -20.16
N PRO A 342 -8.16 -8.54 -20.79
CA PRO A 342 -6.74 -8.71 -21.05
C PRO A 342 -5.97 -8.77 -19.73
N ASP A 343 -4.86 -9.51 -19.72
CA ASP A 343 -4.00 -9.54 -18.54
C ASP A 343 -3.37 -8.17 -18.30
N ARG A 344 -3.44 -7.73 -17.04
CA ARG A 344 -2.95 -6.45 -16.57
C ARG A 344 -2.26 -6.56 -15.22
N LEU A 345 -1.87 -7.77 -14.80
CA LEU A 345 -1.24 -8.01 -13.50
C LEU A 345 0.02 -7.14 -13.30
N GLY A 346 0.89 -7.05 -14.32
CA GLY A 346 2.10 -6.23 -14.24
C GLY A 346 1.80 -4.74 -14.08
N VAL A 347 0.83 -4.21 -14.84
CA VAL A 347 0.40 -2.81 -14.73
C VAL A 347 -0.26 -2.55 -13.38
N ALA A 348 -1.12 -3.44 -12.90
CA ALA A 348 -1.76 -3.31 -11.59
C ALA A 348 -0.73 -3.29 -10.46
N ILE A 349 0.26 -4.18 -10.46
CA ILE A 349 1.36 -4.15 -9.49
C ILE A 349 2.09 -2.80 -9.56
N ALA A 350 2.43 -2.31 -10.77
CA ALA A 350 3.11 -1.04 -10.92
C ALA A 350 2.26 0.15 -10.45
N HIS A 351 0.96 0.15 -10.71
CA HIS A 351 0.00 1.17 -10.28
C HIS A 351 -0.07 1.25 -8.75
N GLU A 352 -0.24 0.11 -8.07
CA GLU A 352 -0.30 0.11 -6.61
C GLU A 352 1.05 0.46 -5.97
N ILE A 353 2.18 0.04 -6.55
CA ILE A 353 3.50 0.52 -6.10
C ILE A 353 3.60 2.04 -6.28
N GLY A 354 3.09 2.59 -7.39
CA GLY A 354 3.02 4.04 -7.62
C GLY A 354 2.28 4.76 -6.50
N HIS A 355 1.11 4.24 -6.09
CA HIS A 355 0.37 4.71 -4.92
C HIS A 355 1.20 4.63 -3.64
N PHE A 356 1.81 3.48 -3.38
CA PHE A 356 2.63 3.26 -2.18
C PHE A 356 3.81 4.23 -2.10
N LEU A 357 4.36 4.65 -3.24
CA LEU A 357 5.44 5.63 -3.34
C LEU A 357 4.96 7.09 -3.34
N GLY A 358 3.64 7.34 -3.32
CA GLY A 358 3.05 8.66 -3.10
C GLY A 358 2.35 9.29 -4.30
N LEU A 359 2.17 8.56 -5.41
CA LEU A 359 1.35 9.02 -6.52
C LEU A 359 -0.14 8.84 -6.23
N TYR A 360 -0.96 9.74 -6.75
CA TYR A 360 -2.41 9.64 -6.71
C TYR A 360 -2.95 9.34 -8.11
N HIS A 361 -4.24 9.01 -8.20
CA HIS A 361 -4.87 8.88 -9.50
C HIS A 361 -4.74 10.18 -10.29
N SER A 362 -4.32 10.07 -11.55
CA SER A 362 -4.25 11.19 -12.50
C SER A 362 -5.61 11.80 -12.76
N SER A 363 -6.61 10.92 -12.89
CA SER A 363 -8.04 11.23 -12.83
C SER A 363 -8.72 10.14 -12.02
N ASP A 364 -9.61 10.53 -11.11
CA ASP A 364 -10.56 9.64 -10.45
C ASP A 364 -11.80 9.41 -11.34
N PRO A 365 -12.64 8.39 -11.08
CA PRO A 365 -13.94 8.30 -11.74
C PRO A 365 -14.78 9.55 -11.46
N ALA A 366 -15.60 9.97 -12.44
CA ALA A 366 -16.54 11.06 -12.23
C ALA A 366 -17.56 10.67 -11.15
N ALA A 367 -17.80 11.57 -10.21
CA ALA A 367 -18.88 11.46 -9.24
C ALA A 367 -20.26 11.55 -9.93
N PRO A 368 -21.36 11.13 -9.28
CA PRO A 368 -22.70 11.17 -9.86
C PRO A 368 -23.16 12.56 -10.33
N ASP A 369 -22.59 13.64 -9.79
CA ASP A 369 -22.86 15.02 -10.19
C ASP A 369 -22.02 15.50 -11.39
N GLY A 370 -21.19 14.60 -11.96
CA GLY A 370 -20.31 14.86 -13.09
C GLY A 370 -18.98 15.51 -12.69
N THR A 371 -18.74 15.80 -11.41
CA THR A 371 -17.44 16.31 -10.97
C THR A 371 -16.39 15.22 -11.04
N GLN A 372 -15.20 15.56 -11.52
CA GLN A 372 -14.07 14.65 -11.61
C GLN A 372 -12.88 15.25 -10.89
N LEU A 373 -12.15 14.41 -10.17
CA LEU A 373 -10.93 14.82 -9.49
C LEU A 373 -9.73 14.44 -10.33
N HIS A 374 -8.74 15.33 -10.35
CA HIS A 374 -7.46 15.14 -11.03
C HIS A 374 -6.32 15.25 -10.02
N ASP A 375 -5.16 14.71 -10.37
CA ASP A 375 -3.94 14.97 -9.58
C ASP A 375 -3.52 16.46 -9.69
N GLN A 376 -2.49 16.82 -8.92
CA GLN A 376 -2.02 18.20 -8.81
C GLN A 376 -0.80 18.46 -9.69
N LEU A 377 -0.52 17.57 -10.66
CA LEU A 377 0.70 17.58 -11.45
C LEU A 377 0.38 18.16 -12.84
N PRO A 378 0.84 19.39 -13.16
CA PRO A 378 0.48 20.04 -14.41
C PRO A 378 0.96 19.35 -15.69
N ASP A 379 1.87 18.37 -15.59
CA ASP A 379 2.32 17.57 -16.74
C ASP A 379 1.54 16.26 -16.91
N THR A 380 0.57 15.98 -16.03
CA THR A 380 -0.37 14.87 -16.15
C THR A 380 -1.56 15.28 -17.00
N GLY A 381 -1.80 14.53 -18.08
CA GLY A 381 -3.00 14.72 -18.89
C GLY A 381 -4.25 14.22 -18.14
N GLU A 382 -5.27 15.06 -18.04
CA GLU A 382 -6.58 14.65 -17.54
C GLU A 382 -7.16 13.55 -18.42
N ASN A 383 -7.65 12.47 -17.79
CA ASN A 383 -8.29 11.33 -18.45
C ASN A 383 -7.40 10.59 -19.47
N ASP A 384 -6.09 10.71 -19.32
CA ASP A 384 -5.11 9.97 -20.10
C ASP A 384 -5.06 8.51 -19.63
N ALA A 385 -5.81 7.62 -20.31
CA ALA A 385 -5.82 6.19 -20.03
C ALA A 385 -4.46 5.51 -20.24
N ALA A 386 -3.51 6.15 -20.94
CA ALA A 386 -2.15 5.63 -21.05
C ALA A 386 -1.30 5.94 -19.80
N ASN A 387 -1.71 6.88 -18.94
CA ASN A 387 -1.01 7.18 -17.69
C ASN A 387 -1.13 5.99 -16.74
N LEU A 388 -0.02 5.60 -16.11
CA LEU A 388 0.04 4.51 -15.14
C LEU A 388 -0.98 4.70 -14.02
N MET A 389 -1.16 5.95 -13.56
CA MET A 389 -2.02 6.30 -12.44
C MET A 389 -3.45 6.64 -12.87
N TYR A 390 -3.89 6.30 -14.08
CA TYR A 390 -5.31 6.41 -14.40
C TYR A 390 -6.12 5.40 -13.58
N TRP A 391 -7.24 5.83 -12.96
CA TRP A 391 -8.02 5.02 -12.00
C TRP A 391 -8.48 3.65 -12.52
N SER A 392 -8.57 3.49 -13.85
CA SER A 392 -8.93 2.24 -14.50
C SER A 392 -7.77 1.75 -15.36
N PRO A 393 -6.69 1.22 -14.74
CA PRO A 393 -5.49 0.84 -15.47
C PRO A 393 -5.81 -0.25 -16.50
N GLN A 394 -5.36 0.01 -17.72
CA GLN A 394 -5.44 -0.86 -18.88
C GLN A 394 -4.06 -1.49 -19.13
N PRO A 395 -3.95 -2.54 -19.95
CA PRO A 395 -2.65 -3.13 -20.30
C PRO A 395 -1.63 -2.13 -20.89
N HIS A 396 -2.11 -1.03 -21.48
CA HIS A 396 -1.28 0.02 -22.07
C HIS A 396 -1.02 1.22 -21.12
N SER A 397 -1.56 1.21 -19.90
CA SER A 397 -1.38 2.26 -18.90
C SER A 397 0.02 2.22 -18.28
N THR A 398 1.02 2.63 -19.05
CA THR A 398 2.45 2.47 -18.73
C THR A 398 3.20 3.80 -18.63
N LYS A 399 2.56 4.91 -19.01
CA LYS A 399 3.18 6.23 -19.05
C LYS A 399 3.29 6.83 -17.65
N ILE A 400 4.48 7.31 -17.31
CA ILE A 400 4.75 8.12 -16.12
C ILE A 400 5.26 9.48 -16.58
N THR A 401 4.72 10.58 -16.04
CA THR A 401 5.17 11.94 -16.38
C THR A 401 6.48 12.30 -15.69
N ALA A 402 7.09 13.43 -16.06
CA ALA A 402 8.34 13.86 -15.45
C ALA A 402 8.15 14.23 -13.97
N GLN A 403 7.02 14.83 -13.59
CA GLN A 403 6.73 15.15 -12.21
C GLN A 403 6.34 13.92 -11.40
N GLN A 404 5.58 12.98 -11.96
CA GLN A 404 5.33 11.69 -11.32
C GLN A 404 6.66 10.96 -11.06
N ALA A 405 7.57 10.92 -12.04
CA ALA A 405 8.91 10.35 -11.90
C ALA A 405 9.75 11.02 -10.80
N ALA A 406 9.60 12.34 -10.62
CA ALA A 406 10.27 13.07 -9.55
C ALA A 406 9.75 12.66 -8.16
N ILE A 407 8.43 12.50 -8.00
CA ILE A 407 7.82 12.03 -6.75
C ILE A 407 8.28 10.60 -6.43
N LEU A 408 8.25 9.70 -7.42
CA LEU A 408 8.71 8.32 -7.23
C LEU A 408 10.17 8.25 -6.75
N ARG A 409 11.08 9.01 -7.39
CA ARG A 409 12.51 9.05 -7.01
C ARG A 409 12.79 9.85 -5.73
N GLN A 410 11.82 10.63 -5.26
CA GLN A 410 11.89 11.31 -3.97
C GLN A 410 11.52 10.37 -2.82
N SER A 411 10.77 9.28 -3.08
CA SER A 411 10.40 8.31 -2.05
C SER A 411 11.61 7.77 -1.28
N PRO A 412 11.53 7.64 0.05
CA PRO A 412 12.60 7.07 0.88
C PRO A 412 12.83 5.58 0.57
N TRP A 413 11.86 4.91 -0.07
CA TRP A 413 11.96 3.52 -0.49
C TRP A 413 12.89 3.27 -1.69
N VAL A 414 13.09 4.28 -2.53
CA VAL A 414 14.03 4.20 -3.65
C VAL A 414 15.41 4.55 -3.13
N GLN A 415 16.39 3.65 -3.22
CA GLN A 415 17.76 3.85 -2.77
C GLN A 415 18.64 4.35 -3.93
N ALA A 416 19.76 5.02 -3.63
CA ALA A 416 20.75 5.31 -4.66
C ALA A 416 21.35 3.99 -5.19
N ASN A 417 21.71 3.97 -6.47
CA ASN A 417 22.37 2.82 -7.12
C ASN A 417 23.83 2.69 -6.70
#